data_AF-B9TEV8-F1
#
_entry.id   AF-B9TEV8-F1
#
_cell.length_a   1.000
_cell.length_b   1.000
_cell.length_c   1.000
_cell.angle_alpha   90.00
_cell.angle_beta   90.00
_cell.angle_gamma   90.00
#
_symmetry.space_group_name_H-M   'P 1'
#
loop_
_entity.id
_entity.type
_entity.pdbx_description
1 polymer ?
#
loop_
_entity_poly.entity_id
_entity_poly.type
_entity_poly.pdbx_seq_one_letter_code
_entity_poly.pdbx_strand_id
1 'polypeptide(L)'
;DKELFNKEKGLLLTILSNADEWRVYPEELARRCKDSESAIRSQLKALENAKYIRTYRKSFGGRYGTEAYRFCSDRKISDEAFNTLKAEQDLELEKIANT
;
A
#
# COMPACT_ATOMS: atom_id res chain seq x y z
N ASP A 1 -9.80 7.65 13.25
CA ASP A 1 -11.01 7.19 12.55
C ASP A 1 -11.82 6.28 13.45
N LYS A 2 -13.13 6.52 13.61
CA LYS A 2 -13.99 5.73 14.50
C LYS A 2 -14.45 4.42 13.84
N GLU A 3 -14.43 4.37 12.52
CA GLU A 3 -14.88 3.23 11.71
C GLU A 3 -13.83 2.11 11.56
N LEU A 4 -12.59 2.36 11.98
CA LEU A 4 -11.51 1.36 11.94
C LEU A 4 -11.42 0.64 13.30
N PHE A 5 -11.32 -0.70 13.28
CA PHE A 5 -11.02 -1.46 14.49
C PHE A 5 -9.54 -1.25 14.89
N ASN A 6 -9.22 -1.72 16.10
CA ASN A 6 -7.86 -1.60 16.64
C ASN A 6 -6.84 -2.40 15.82
N LYS A 7 -7.28 -3.49 15.17
CA LYS A 7 -6.42 -4.28 14.29
C LYS A 7 -5.97 -3.49 13.06
N GLU A 8 -6.87 -2.78 12.36
CA GLU A 8 -6.49 -1.96 11.20
C GLU A 8 -5.56 -0.81 11.61
N LYS A 9 -5.83 -0.17 12.76
CA LYS A 9 -4.98 0.89 13.31
C LYS A 9 -3.58 0.37 13.64
N GLY A 10 -3.49 -0.79 14.28
CA GLY A 10 -2.23 -1.46 14.58
C GLY A 10 -1.47 -1.89 13.32
N LEU A 11 -2.19 -2.35 12.28
CA LEU A 11 -1.60 -2.67 10.99
C LEU A 11 -1.02 -1.43 10.31
N LEU A 12 -1.75 -0.31 10.32
CA LEU A 12 -1.27 0.96 9.77
C LEU A 12 0.01 1.42 10.50
N LEU A 13 0.02 1.37 11.84
CA LEU A 13 1.21 1.71 12.62
C LEU A 13 2.41 0.80 12.27
N THR A 14 2.16 -0.50 12.11
CA THR A 14 3.18 -1.47 11.72
C THR A 14 3.75 -1.18 10.33
N ILE A 15 2.94 -0.67 9.41
CA ILE A 15 3.39 -0.25 8.07
C ILE A 15 4.25 1.01 8.17
N LEU A 16 3.74 2.05 8.85
CA LEU A 16 4.38 3.35 8.97
C LEU A 16 5.66 3.35 9.82
N SER A 17 5.92 2.28 10.59
CA SER A 17 7.17 2.13 11.35
C SER A 17 8.33 1.55 10.53
N ASN A 18 8.12 1.20 9.26
CA ASN A 18 9.21 0.73 8.39
C ASN A 18 9.94 1.93 7.75
N ALA A 19 11.06 1.64 7.09
CA ALA A 19 11.73 2.64 6.24
C ALA A 19 10.83 3.09 5.09
N ASP A 20 11.01 4.32 4.62
CA ASP A 20 10.16 4.94 3.59
C ASP A 20 10.13 4.15 2.26
N GLU A 21 11.25 3.51 1.91
CA GLU A 21 11.39 2.66 0.71
C GLU A 21 10.73 1.27 0.86
N TRP A 22 10.20 0.94 2.04
CA TRP A 22 9.65 -0.38 2.30
C TRP A 22 8.33 -0.61 1.57
N ARG A 23 8.24 -1.75 0.87
CA ARG A 23 7.04 -2.13 0.12
C ARG A 23 6.12 -3.02 0.94
N VAL A 24 4.83 -2.71 0.88
CA VAL A 24 3.78 -3.42 1.65
C VAL A 24 3.40 -4.74 0.98
N TYR A 25 3.86 -5.85 1.54
CA TYR A 25 3.50 -7.22 1.14
C TYR A 25 2.57 -7.90 2.16
N PRO A 26 1.34 -8.32 1.78
CA PRO A 26 0.39 -8.98 2.70
C PRO A 26 0.96 -10.22 3.40
N GLU A 27 1.77 -10.99 2.70
CA GLU A 27 2.35 -12.26 3.15
C GLU A 27 3.41 -12.02 4.24
N GLU A 28 4.17 -10.93 4.13
CA GLU A 28 5.12 -10.51 5.16
C GLU A 28 4.40 -9.95 6.39
N LEU A 29 3.39 -9.11 6.18
CA LEU A 29 2.56 -8.58 7.26
C LEU A 29 1.85 -9.69 8.03
N ALA A 30 1.37 -10.73 7.37
CA ALA A 30 0.75 -11.90 8.00
C ALA A 30 1.71 -12.57 8.99
N ARG A 31 2.97 -12.77 8.58
CA ARG A 31 4.02 -13.34 9.44
C ARG A 31 4.35 -12.44 10.62
N ARG A 32 4.54 -11.13 10.39
CA ARG A 32 4.90 -10.16 11.45
C ARG A 32 3.77 -9.95 12.47
N CYS A 33 2.53 -9.87 12.00
CA CYS A 33 1.34 -9.65 12.83
C CYS A 33 0.79 -10.93 13.46
N LYS A 34 1.33 -12.10 13.10
CA LYS A 34 0.82 -13.42 13.50
C LYS A 34 -0.68 -13.58 13.20
N ASP A 35 -1.08 -13.16 12.01
CA ASP A 35 -2.46 -13.25 11.53
C ASP A 35 -2.48 -13.94 10.16
N SER A 36 -3.66 -14.36 9.71
CA SER A 36 -3.82 -14.96 8.38
C SER A 36 -3.66 -13.92 7.28
N GLU A 37 -3.15 -14.34 6.12
CA GLU A 37 -3.02 -13.45 4.97
C GLU A 37 -4.37 -12.89 4.51
N SER A 38 -5.44 -13.68 4.59
CA SER A 38 -6.80 -13.23 4.30
C SER A 38 -7.26 -12.12 5.26
N ALA A 39 -6.97 -12.25 6.57
CA ALA A 39 -7.25 -11.19 7.53
C ALA A 39 -6.45 -9.91 7.25
N ILE A 40 -5.17 -10.02 6.89
CA ILE A 40 -4.35 -8.87 6.50
C ILE A 40 -4.93 -8.20 5.25
N ARG A 41 -5.33 -8.96 4.22
CA ARG A 41 -5.95 -8.41 3.02
C ARG A 41 -7.24 -7.67 3.33
N SER A 42 -8.07 -8.19 4.23
CA SER A 42 -9.29 -7.51 4.70
C SER A 42 -8.98 -6.20 5.44
N GLN A 43 -7.98 -6.21 6.34
CA GLN A 43 -7.55 -5.01 7.06
C GLN A 43 -6.98 -3.95 6.12
N LEU A 44 -6.14 -4.34 5.15
CA LEU A 44 -5.64 -3.45 4.10
C LEU A 44 -6.78 -2.85 3.28
N LYS A 45 -7.84 -3.63 3.00
CA LYS A 45 -9.01 -3.13 2.28
C LYS A 45 -9.80 -2.11 3.10
N ALA A 46 -9.95 -2.33 4.40
CA ALA A 46 -10.57 -1.35 5.29
C ALA A 46 -9.77 -0.03 5.35
N LEU A 47 -8.44 -0.11 5.45
CA LEU A 47 -7.55 1.06 5.38
C LEU A 47 -7.61 1.78 4.04
N GLU A 48 -7.76 1.04 2.93
CA GLU A 48 -7.95 1.61 1.59
C GLU A 48 -9.27 2.37 1.48
N ASN A 49 -10.37 1.77 1.95
CA ASN A 49 -11.69 2.41 1.99
C ASN A 49 -11.68 3.68 2.86
N ALA A 50 -10.90 3.68 3.94
CA ALA A 50 -10.72 4.83 4.82
C ALA A 50 -9.72 5.89 4.30
N LYS A 51 -9.10 5.66 3.13
CA LYS A 51 -8.10 6.52 2.46
C LYS A 51 -6.76 6.69 3.20
N TYR A 52 -6.42 5.82 4.16
CA TYR A 52 -5.07 5.79 4.74
C TYR A 52 -4.08 5.01 3.88
N ILE A 53 -4.60 4.11 3.04
CA ILE A 53 -3.84 3.39 2.01
C ILE A 53 -4.45 3.69 0.66
N ARG A 54 -3.61 3.84 -0.37
CA ARG A 54 -4.06 3.90 -1.77
C ARG A 54 -3.23 2.95 -2.61
N THR A 55 -3.89 2.02 -3.29
CA THR A 55 -3.22 1.02 -4.12
C THR A 55 -3.20 1.44 -5.59
N TYR A 56 -2.02 1.65 -6.16
CA TYR A 56 -1.81 1.72 -7.60
C TYR A 56 -1.40 0.34 -8.12
N ARG A 57 -2.11 -0.17 -9.14
CA ARG A 57 -1.76 -1.43 -9.81
C ARG A 57 -1.20 -1.11 -11.18
N LYS A 58 0.08 -1.37 -11.39
CA LYS A 58 0.75 -1.20 -12.68
C LYS A 58 0.86 -2.54 -13.38
N SER A 59 0.29 -2.63 -14.58
CA SER A 59 0.56 -3.75 -15.48
C SER A 59 1.77 -3.42 -16.33
N PHE A 60 2.70 -4.37 -16.44
CA PHE A 60 3.85 -4.28 -17.34
C PHE A 60 3.62 -5.02 -18.67
N GLY A 61 2.39 -5.51 -18.89
CA GLY A 61 1.99 -6.20 -20.11
C GLY A 61 2.53 -7.63 -20.24
N GLY A 62 1.83 -8.44 -21.05
CA GLY A 62 2.24 -9.79 -21.40
C GLY A 62 2.57 -10.68 -20.20
N ARG A 63 3.76 -11.27 -20.20
CA ARG A 63 4.26 -12.20 -19.17
C ARG A 63 4.77 -11.54 -17.89
N TYR A 64 4.90 -10.21 -17.87
CA TYR A 64 5.55 -9.48 -16.77
C TYR A 64 4.61 -9.18 -15.60
N GLY A 65 3.33 -9.54 -15.74
CA GLY A 65 2.37 -9.50 -14.64
C GLY A 65 1.92 -8.09 -14.24
N THR A 66 1.31 -8.01 -13.06
CA THR A 66 0.82 -6.77 -12.47
C THR A 66 1.36 -6.63 -11.07
N GLU A 67 1.91 -5.46 -10.78
CA GLU A 67 2.47 -5.12 -9.50
C GLU A 67 1.58 -4.12 -8.75
N ALA A 68 1.52 -4.26 -7.42
CA ALA A 68 0.75 -3.38 -6.56
C ALA A 68 1.68 -2.50 -5.72
N TYR A 69 1.54 -1.18 -5.88
CA TYR A 69 2.19 -0.15 -5.09
C TYR A 69 1.17 0.41 -4.11
N ARG A 70 1.46 0.35 -2.81
CA ARG A 70 0.55 0.81 -1.75
C ARG A 70 1.16 2.03 -1.07
N PHE A 71 0.61 3.20 -1.36
CA PHE A 71 0.96 4.43 -0.66
C PHE A 71 0.23 4.46 0.67
N CYS A 72 0.95 4.75 1.76
CA CYS A 72 0.44 4.73 3.12
C CYS A 72 0.76 6.06 3.79
N SER A 73 -0.17 6.59 4.59
CA SER A 73 0.04 7.84 5.34
C SER A 73 -0.70 7.81 6.67
N ASP A 74 -0.17 8.55 7.64
CA ASP A 74 -0.83 8.87 8.91
C ASP A 74 -2.08 9.76 8.71
N ARG A 75 -2.19 10.40 7.54
CA ARG A 75 -3.32 11.23 7.12
C ARG A 75 -4.02 10.61 5.92
N LYS A 76 -5.28 10.99 5.72
CA LYS A 76 -6.06 10.53 4.57
C LYS A 76 -5.46 11.10 3.28
N ILE A 77 -5.17 10.21 2.33
CA ILE A 77 -4.63 10.56 1.02
C ILE A 77 -5.79 10.99 0.12
N SER A 78 -5.82 12.27 -0.21
CA SER A 78 -6.81 12.83 -1.15
C SER A 78 -6.65 12.22 -2.55
N ASP A 79 -7.68 12.38 -3.38
CA ASP A 79 -7.62 11.86 -4.75
C ASP A 79 -6.59 12.62 -5.61
N GLU A 80 -6.43 13.92 -5.36
CA GLU A 80 -5.38 14.76 -5.95
C GLU A 80 -3.97 14.27 -5.55
N ALA A 81 -3.71 14.11 -4.24
CA ALA A 81 -2.43 13.62 -3.75
C ALA A 81 -2.11 12.22 -4.30
N PHE A 82 -3.11 11.35 -4.39
CA PHE A 82 -2.93 10.01 -4.97
C PHE A 82 -2.58 10.06 -6.46
N ASN A 83 -3.14 10.99 -7.22
CA ASN A 83 -2.80 11.13 -8.63
C ASN A 83 -1.36 11.62 -8.81
N THR A 84 -0.90 12.56 -7.98
CA THR A 84 0.51 12.99 -7.95
C THR A 84 1.44 11.81 -7.63
N LEU A 85 1.16 11.05 -6.57
CA LEU A 85 1.95 9.88 -6.18
C LEU A 85 2.04 8.81 -7.28
N LYS A 86 0.96 8.61 -8.05
CA LYS A 86 1.00 7.71 -9.22
C LYS A 86 1.94 8.21 -10.30
N ALA A 87 1.85 9.49 -10.65
CA ALA A 87 2.68 10.09 -11.69
C ALA A 87 4.17 10.03 -11.32
N GLU A 88 4.50 10.31 -10.05
CA GLU A 88 5.84 10.15 -9.51
C GLU A 88 6.31 8.69 -9.60
N GLN A 89 5.47 7.74 -9.19
CA GLN A 89 5.79 6.32 -9.28
C GLN A 89 6.03 5.85 -10.72
N ASP A 90 5.22 6.32 -11.67
CA ASP A 90 5.40 6.00 -13.09
C ASP A 90 6.73 6.57 -13.61
N LEU A 91 7.07 7.81 -13.24
CA LEU A 91 8.34 8.44 -13.60
C LEU A 91 9.55 7.66 -13.04
N GLU A 92 9.49 7.22 -11.78
CA GLU A 92 10.55 6.39 -11.19
C GLU A 92 10.71 5.06 -11.93
N LEU A 93 9.61 4.41 -12.31
CA LEU A 93 9.66 3.17 -13.09
C LEU A 93 10.27 3.38 -14.48
N GLU A 94 9.97 4.51 -15.13
CA GLU A 94 10.57 4.87 -16.42
C GLU A 94 12.07 5.13 -16.31
N LYS A 95 12.54 5.78 -15.24
CA LYS A 95 13.97 5.97 -14.98
C LYS A 95 14.68 4.64 -14.82
N ILE A 96 14.12 3.73 -14.04
CA ILE A 96 14.68 2.39 -13.81
C ILE A 96 14.73 1.59 -15.11
N ALA A 97 13.69 1.66 -15.95
CA ALA A 97 13.65 0.93 -17.22
C ALA A 97 14.68 1.44 -18.25
N ASN A 98 15.10 2.70 -18.14
CA ASN A 98 16.06 3.34 -19.03
C ASN A 98 17.50 3.35 -18.47
N THR A 99 17.72 2.73 -17.30
CA THR A 99 19.04 2.56 -16.67
C THR A 99 19.59 1.18 -17.00
#